data_AF-A0A1Y3QJL5-F1
#
_entry.id   AF-A0A1Y3QJL5-F1
#
_cell.length_a   1.000
_cell.length_b   1.000
_cell.length_c   1.000
_cell.angle_alpha   90.00
_cell.angle_beta   90.00
_cell.angle_gamma   90.00
#
_symmetry.space_group_name_H-M   'P 1'
#
loop_
_entity.id
_entity.type
_entity.pdbx_description
1 polymer ?
#
loop_
_entity_poly.entity_id
_entity_poly.type
_entity_poly.pdbx_seq_one_letter_code
_entity_poly.pdbx_strand_id
1 'polypeptide(L)'
;MRIGRLLIEIELPRLDVSMRMPRVHIDVREAQADIGLKPIGKIARELAARGHRAAWQAISQIAREGDQLARIEEGENPIADQARRRGLRDLQINIDVAPKHPVLVEVEPGEAAVQVTPGQVRVRASVLLASGQYIDIEA
;
A
#
# COMPACT_ATOMS: atom_id res chain seq x y z
N MET A 1 1.62 64.87 42.64
CA MET A 1 2.63 64.10 43.40
C MET A 1 2.60 62.67 42.87
N ARG A 2 3.69 62.16 42.27
CA ARG A 2 3.77 60.76 41.77
C ARG A 2 4.33 59.90 42.90
N ILE A 3 3.56 58.92 43.36
CA ILE A 3 3.80 58.18 44.63
C ILE A 3 4.45 56.81 44.39
N GLY A 4 4.65 56.44 43.12
CA GLY A 4 5.32 55.20 42.71
C GLY A 4 5.37 55.04 41.20
N ARG A 5 6.12 54.02 40.74
CA ARG A 5 6.25 53.60 39.34
C ARG A 5 5.97 52.11 39.23
N LEU A 6 5.19 51.72 38.23
CA LEU A 6 4.95 50.33 37.86
C LEU A 6 5.55 50.08 36.47
N LEU A 7 6.35 49.03 36.34
CA LEU A 7 6.89 48.57 35.08
C LEU A 7 6.47 47.11 34.88
N ILE A 8 5.84 46.83 33.75
CA ILE A 8 5.33 45.50 33.40
C ILE A 8 6.05 45.09 32.13
N GLU A 9 6.80 43.99 32.20
CA GLU A 9 7.41 43.32 31.04
C GLU A 9 6.57 42.08 30.74
N ILE A 10 6.10 41.95 29.50
CA ILE A 10 5.26 40.85 29.07
C ILE A 10 5.97 40.09 27.95
N GLU A 11 6.30 38.82 28.20
CA GLU A 11 6.72 37.86 27.21
C GLU A 11 5.51 37.04 26.76
N LEU A 12 5.17 37.11 25.49
CA LEU A 12 4.00 36.41 24.94
C LEU A 12 4.26 34.90 24.84
N PRO A 13 3.25 34.05 25.08
CA PRO A 13 3.36 32.62 24.84
C PRO A 13 3.57 32.33 23.34
N ARG A 14 4.25 31.22 23.05
CA ARG A 14 4.43 30.73 21.68
C ARG A 14 3.90 29.31 21.54
N LEU A 15 3.33 29.04 20.37
CA LEU A 15 2.83 27.74 19.96
C LEU A 15 3.51 27.36 18.66
N ASP A 16 4.33 26.31 18.70
CA ASP A 16 4.99 25.76 17.52
C ASP A 16 4.31 24.44 17.16
N VAL A 17 3.78 24.36 15.94
CA VAL A 17 3.12 23.17 15.40
C VAL A 17 3.91 22.66 14.21
N SER A 18 4.46 21.46 14.33
CA SER A 18 5.11 20.74 13.24
C SER A 18 4.20 19.59 12.80
N MET A 19 3.97 19.44 11.51
CA MET A 19 3.07 18.41 10.99
C MET A 19 3.65 17.69 9.78
N ARG A 20 3.59 16.36 9.82
CA ARG A 20 3.84 15.45 8.71
C ARG A 20 2.51 14.94 8.19
N MET A 21 2.19 15.24 6.93
CA MET A 21 0.97 14.75 6.29
C MET A 21 1.01 13.23 6.10
N PRO A 22 -0.14 12.53 6.21
CA PRO A 22 -0.23 11.12 5.88
C PRO A 22 0.08 10.88 4.39
N ARG A 23 0.59 9.69 4.08
CA ARG A 23 0.83 9.24 2.70
C ARG A 23 0.08 7.96 2.42
N VAL A 24 -0.37 7.81 1.17
CA VAL A 24 -1.06 6.60 0.72
C VAL A 24 -0.25 6.00 -0.43
N HIS A 25 0.14 4.74 -0.26
CA HIS A 25 0.81 3.94 -1.27
C HIS A 25 -0.22 2.99 -1.88
N ILE A 26 -0.42 3.10 -3.19
CA ILE A 26 -1.36 2.26 -3.94
C ILE A 26 -0.57 1.43 -4.94
N ASP A 27 -0.66 0.11 -4.80
CA ASP A 27 -0.10 -0.85 -5.76
C ASP A 27 -1.22 -1.51 -6.57
N VAL A 28 -1.18 -1.28 -7.87
CA VAL A 28 -2.19 -1.71 -8.85
C VAL A 28 -1.69 -2.80 -9.80
N ARG A 29 -0.50 -3.35 -9.59
CA ARG A 29 0.17 -4.25 -10.55
C ARG A 29 -0.66 -5.50 -10.89
N GLU A 30 -1.29 -6.11 -9.90
CA GLU A 30 -2.11 -7.32 -10.13
C GLU A 30 -3.46 -7.00 -10.77
N ALA A 31 -4.12 -5.91 -10.36
CA ALA A 31 -5.37 -5.47 -10.99
C ALA A 31 -5.16 -5.10 -12.47
N GLN A 32 -4.03 -4.45 -12.80
CA GLN A 32 -3.63 -4.20 -14.20
C GLN A 32 -3.34 -5.49 -14.96
N ALA A 33 -2.69 -6.46 -14.30
CA ALA A 33 -2.41 -7.75 -14.91
C ALA A 33 -3.68 -8.51 -15.32
N ASP A 34 -4.77 -8.36 -14.56
CA ASP A 34 -6.04 -9.02 -14.87
C ASP A 34 -6.72 -8.47 -16.12
N ILE A 35 -6.63 -7.17 -16.35
CA ILE A 35 -7.20 -6.51 -17.54
C ILE A 35 -6.25 -6.57 -18.76
N GLY A 36 -5.21 -7.40 -18.70
CA GLY A 36 -4.28 -7.62 -19.81
C GLY A 36 -3.09 -6.66 -19.86
N LEU A 37 -2.93 -5.76 -18.89
CA LEU A 37 -1.78 -4.84 -18.79
C LEU A 37 -0.62 -5.47 -17.99
N LYS A 38 -0.23 -6.69 -18.36
CA LYS A 38 0.86 -7.41 -17.70
C LYS A 38 2.23 -6.88 -18.13
N PRO A 39 3.20 -6.73 -17.21
CA PRO A 39 4.59 -6.50 -17.59
C PRO A 39 5.14 -7.63 -18.47
N ILE A 40 5.99 -7.29 -19.44
CA ILE A 40 6.51 -8.26 -20.43
C ILE A 40 7.21 -9.47 -19.78
N GLY A 41 7.96 -9.26 -18.69
CA GLY A 41 8.62 -10.34 -17.95
C GLY A 41 7.65 -11.26 -17.21
N LYS A 42 6.45 -10.78 -16.83
CA LYS A 42 5.39 -11.63 -16.25
C LYS A 42 4.73 -12.46 -17.36
N ILE A 43 4.44 -11.84 -18.51
CA ILE A 43 3.91 -12.54 -19.69
C ILE A 43 4.85 -13.67 -20.14
N ALA A 44 6.14 -13.38 -20.30
CA ALA A 44 7.13 -14.36 -20.73
C ALA A 44 7.18 -15.58 -19.79
N ARG A 45 7.19 -15.36 -18.48
CA ARG A 45 7.18 -16.45 -17.49
C ARG A 45 5.89 -17.28 -17.53
N GLU A 46 4.74 -16.62 -17.65
CA GLU A 46 3.46 -17.31 -17.76
C GLU A 46 3.40 -18.18 -19.03
N LEU A 47 3.85 -17.65 -20.17
CA LEU A 47 3.90 -18.39 -21.44
C LEU A 47 4.88 -19.57 -21.36
N ALA A 48 6.07 -19.37 -20.80
CA ALA A 48 7.04 -20.45 -20.59
C ALA A 48 6.45 -21.57 -19.71
N ALA A 49 5.80 -21.21 -18.60
CA ALA A 49 5.16 -22.19 -17.72
C ALA A 49 3.97 -22.90 -18.40
N ARG A 50 3.18 -22.19 -19.21
CA ARG A 50 2.11 -22.78 -20.03
C ARG A 50 2.67 -23.77 -21.05
N GLY A 51 3.72 -23.39 -21.78
CA GLY A 51 4.38 -24.24 -22.76
C GLY A 51 4.95 -25.50 -22.11
N HIS A 52 5.60 -25.37 -20.95
CA HIS A 52 6.12 -26.51 -20.20
C HIS A 52 5.00 -27.47 -19.77
N ARG A 53 3.89 -26.95 -19.22
CA ARG A 53 2.72 -27.79 -18.87
C ARG A 53 2.12 -28.47 -20.09
N ALA A 54 1.98 -27.76 -21.21
CA ALA A 54 1.46 -28.32 -22.45
C ALA A 54 2.36 -29.45 -22.98
N ALA A 55 3.68 -29.29 -22.90
CA ALA A 55 4.64 -30.33 -23.28
C ALA A 55 4.49 -31.59 -22.42
N TRP A 56 4.43 -31.45 -21.10
CA TRP A 56 4.24 -32.60 -20.20
C TRP A 56 2.89 -33.29 -20.38
N GLN A 57 1.82 -32.51 -20.59
CA GLN A 57 0.51 -33.06 -20.90
C GLN A 57 0.54 -33.85 -22.22
N ALA A 58 1.19 -33.33 -23.26
CA ALA A 58 1.35 -34.01 -24.53
C ALA A 58 2.16 -35.30 -24.40
N ILE A 59 3.30 -35.27 -23.69
CA ILE A 59 4.12 -36.46 -23.41
C ILE A 59 3.30 -37.52 -22.69
N SER A 60 2.60 -37.14 -21.61
CA SER A 60 1.77 -38.05 -20.83
C SER A 60 0.63 -38.66 -21.67
N GLN A 61 0.03 -37.84 -22.53
CA GLN A 61 -1.03 -38.29 -23.43
C GLN A 61 -0.49 -39.28 -24.48
N ILE A 62 0.62 -38.95 -25.15
CA ILE A 62 1.24 -39.80 -26.17
C ILE A 62 1.65 -41.15 -25.56
N ALA A 63 2.24 -41.14 -24.36
CA ALA A 63 2.61 -42.37 -23.67
C ALA A 63 1.38 -43.26 -23.42
N ARG A 64 0.29 -42.70 -22.87
CA ARG A 64 -0.97 -43.43 -22.64
C ARG A 64 -1.59 -43.96 -23.93
N GLU A 65 -1.58 -43.16 -25.00
CA GLU A 65 -2.09 -43.59 -26.31
C GLU A 65 -1.22 -44.72 -26.89
N GLY A 66 0.10 -44.68 -26.69
CA GLY A 66 1.02 -45.76 -27.03
C GLY A 66 0.74 -47.05 -26.24
N ASP A 67 0.52 -46.94 -24.94
CA ASP A 67 0.17 -48.08 -24.07
C ASP A 67 -1.17 -48.74 -24.45
N GLN A 68 -2.10 -47.97 -25.03
CA GLN A 68 -3.37 -48.48 -25.58
C GLN A 68 -3.14 -49.20 -26.91
N LEU A 69 -2.31 -48.63 -27.79
CA LEU A 69 -1.98 -49.26 -29.07
C LEU A 69 -1.19 -50.55 -28.89
N ALA A 70 -0.34 -50.64 -27.86
CA ALA A 70 0.40 -51.84 -27.52
C ALA A 70 -0.49 -53.00 -27.03
N ARG A 71 -1.76 -52.73 -26.69
CA ARG A 71 -2.77 -53.69 -26.22
C ARG A 71 -3.93 -53.86 -27.19
N ILE A 72 -3.73 -53.52 -28.46
CA ILE A 72 -4.80 -53.55 -29.47
C ILE A 72 -5.40 -54.95 -29.68
N GLU A 73 -4.64 -55.99 -29.34
CA GLU A 73 -5.07 -57.38 -29.37
C GLU A 73 -6.13 -57.74 -28.33
N GLU A 74 -6.35 -56.92 -27.30
CA GLU A 74 -7.39 -57.14 -26.27
C GLU A 74 -8.82 -56.93 -26.81
N GLY A 75 -8.97 -56.58 -28.10
CA GLY A 75 -10.26 -56.50 -28.80
C GLY A 75 -10.93 -55.12 -28.74
N GLU A 76 -10.31 -54.15 -28.07
CA GLU A 76 -10.73 -52.75 -28.11
C GLU A 76 -10.30 -52.06 -29.42
N ASN A 77 -10.95 -50.95 -29.80
CA ASN A 77 -10.57 -50.13 -30.96
C ASN A 77 -9.96 -48.78 -30.51
N PRO A 78 -8.69 -48.78 -30.07
CA PRO A 78 -8.05 -47.59 -29.50
C PRO A 78 -7.95 -46.43 -30.51
N ILE A 79 -7.88 -46.71 -31.81
CA ILE A 79 -7.80 -45.69 -32.87
C ILE A 79 -9.09 -44.88 -32.95
N ALA A 80 -10.25 -45.54 -32.94
CA ALA A 80 -11.55 -44.87 -32.99
C ALA A 80 -11.78 -43.99 -31.74
N ASP A 81 -11.39 -44.49 -30.56
CA ASP A 81 -11.53 -43.76 -29.30
C ASP A 81 -10.60 -42.54 -29.22
N GLN A 82 -9.35 -42.68 -29.66
CA GLN A 82 -8.41 -41.56 -29.77
C GLN A 82 -8.91 -40.50 -30.76
N ALA A 83 -9.44 -40.92 -31.91
CA ALA A 83 -10.01 -40.02 -32.91
C ALA A 83 -11.22 -39.25 -32.34
N ARG A 84 -12.11 -39.92 -31.61
CA ARG A 84 -13.25 -39.27 -30.94
C ARG A 84 -12.79 -38.22 -29.93
N ARG A 85 -11.80 -38.53 -29.09
CA ARG A 85 -11.26 -37.60 -28.08
C ARG A 85 -10.57 -36.39 -28.72
N ARG A 86 -9.85 -36.58 -29.82
CA ARG A 86 -9.14 -35.49 -30.53
C ARG A 86 -10.05 -34.65 -31.44
N GLY A 87 -11.10 -35.25 -31.98
CA GLY A 87 -12.02 -34.62 -32.93
C GLY A 87 -13.07 -33.70 -32.28
N LEU A 88 -13.46 -33.98 -31.03
CA LEU A 88 -14.38 -33.13 -30.28
C LEU A 88 -13.61 -31.99 -29.61
N ARG A 89 -13.74 -30.76 -30.15
CA ARG A 89 -13.27 -29.54 -29.50
C ARG A 89 -14.43 -28.84 -28.81
N ASP A 90 -14.49 -28.91 -27.49
CA ASP A 90 -15.35 -28.02 -26.72
C ASP A 90 -14.71 -26.62 -26.69
N LEU A 91 -15.17 -25.76 -27.60
CA LEU A 91 -14.76 -24.36 -27.63
C LEU A 91 -15.59 -23.59 -26.60
N GLN A 92 -15.05 -23.40 -25.41
CA GLN A 92 -15.60 -22.44 -24.45
C GLN A 92 -15.05 -21.05 -24.77
N ILE A 93 -15.88 -20.21 -25.37
CA ILE A 93 -15.58 -18.78 -25.53
C ILE A 93 -16.06 -18.08 -24.27
N ASN A 94 -15.14 -17.49 -23.52
CA ASN A 94 -15.47 -16.70 -22.34
C ASN A 94 -14.89 -15.28 -22.51
N ILE A 95 -15.67 -14.27 -22.15
CA ILE A 95 -15.26 -12.86 -22.18
C ILE A 95 -15.13 -12.42 -20.73
N ASP A 96 -13.93 -12.03 -20.33
CA ASP A 96 -13.60 -11.67 -18.97
C ASP A 96 -12.96 -10.29 -18.97
N VAL A 97 -13.63 -9.31 -18.35
CA VAL A 97 -13.31 -7.88 -18.48
C VAL A 97 -13.07 -7.21 -17.12
N ALA A 98 -13.42 -7.89 -16.03
CA ALA A 98 -13.29 -7.34 -14.69
C ALA A 98 -11.94 -7.76 -14.05
N PRO A 99 -11.23 -6.83 -13.38
CA PRO A 99 -10.11 -7.21 -12.52
C PRO A 99 -10.59 -8.18 -11.44
N LYS A 100 -9.81 -9.23 -11.18
CA LYS A 100 -10.12 -10.27 -10.18
C LYS A 100 -9.36 -10.04 -8.88
N HIS A 101 -8.25 -9.31 -8.94
CA HIS A 101 -7.41 -9.00 -7.82
C HIS A 101 -7.68 -7.57 -7.33
N PRO A 102 -7.82 -7.37 -6.01
CA PRO A 102 -7.93 -6.04 -5.44
C PRO A 102 -6.61 -5.27 -5.58
N VAL A 103 -6.70 -3.94 -5.53
CA VAL A 103 -5.53 -3.07 -5.36
C VAL A 103 -5.04 -3.14 -3.93
N LEU A 104 -3.72 -3.09 -3.74
CA LEU A 104 -3.13 -3.04 -2.40
C LEU A 104 -2.97 -1.58 -1.98
N VAL A 105 -3.46 -1.25 -0.79
CA VAL A 105 -3.42 0.11 -0.25
C VAL A 105 -2.73 0.07 1.10
N GLU A 106 -1.65 0.84 1.22
CA GLU A 106 -0.90 1.04 2.46
C GLU A 106 -0.97 2.52 2.84
N VAL A 107 -1.22 2.80 4.11
CA VAL A 107 -1.35 4.18 4.62
C VAL A 107 -0.25 4.42 5.63
N GLU A 108 0.61 5.39 5.34
CA GLU A 108 1.55 5.94 6.32
C GLU A 108 0.82 7.06 7.09
N PRO A 109 0.64 6.91 8.41
CA PRO A 109 -0.04 7.92 9.21
C PRO A 109 0.76 9.22 9.26
N GLY A 110 0.04 10.33 9.30
CA GLY A 110 0.60 11.63 9.58
C GLY A 110 0.89 11.78 11.08
N GLU A 111 1.78 12.71 11.41
CA GLU A 111 2.12 13.05 12.79
C GLU A 111 2.05 14.56 12.99
N ALA A 112 1.56 14.98 14.15
CA ALA A 112 1.59 16.37 14.55
C ALA A 112 2.30 16.48 15.90
N ALA A 113 3.33 17.32 15.96
CA ALA A 113 4.03 17.68 17.18
C ALA A 113 3.66 19.12 17.54
N VAL A 114 3.20 19.30 18.77
CA VAL A 114 2.81 20.60 19.31
C VAL A 114 3.72 20.93 20.48
N GLN A 115 4.40 22.06 20.40
CA GLN A 115 5.24 22.58 21.47
C GLN A 115 4.69 23.91 21.94
N VAL A 116 4.47 24.01 23.26
CA VAL A 116 3.95 25.21 23.90
C VAL A 116 5.05 25.82 24.76
N THR A 117 5.36 27.08 24.52
CA THR A 117 6.24 27.88 25.38
C THR A 117 5.36 28.89 26.14
N PRO A 118 5.19 28.74 27.47
CA PRO A 118 4.42 29.69 28.26
C PRO A 118 5.00 31.10 28.19
N GLY A 119 4.13 32.09 28.14
CA GLY A 119 4.51 33.48 28.31
C GLY A 119 4.79 33.78 29.78
N GLN A 120 5.55 34.84 30.04
CA GLN A 120 5.88 35.30 31.38
C GLN A 120 5.50 36.77 31.53
N VAL A 121 5.01 37.14 32.71
CA VAL A 121 4.78 38.53 33.06
C VAL A 121 5.69 38.84 34.24
N ARG A 122 6.57 39.82 34.07
CA ARG A 122 7.42 40.32 35.15
C ARG A 122 6.91 41.68 35.57
N VAL A 123 6.58 41.81 36.85
CA VAL A 123 6.07 43.06 37.41
C VAL A 123 7.11 43.64 38.35
N ARG A 124 7.52 44.88 38.08
CA ARG A 124 8.39 45.67 38.95
C ARG A 124 7.64 46.89 39.46
N ALA A 125 7.47 46.97 40.76
CA ALA A 125 6.84 48.11 41.42
C ALA A 125 7.84 48.83 42.31
N SER A 126 7.97 50.15 42.13
CA SER A 126 8.78 51.03 42.97
C SER A 126 7.85 51.98 43.71
N VAL A 127 7.85 51.95 45.04
CA VAL A 127 6.99 52.81 45.88
C VAL A 127 7.85 53.78 46.69
N LEU A 128 7.44 55.06 46.71
CA LEU A 128 8.09 56.10 47.51
C LEU A 128 7.53 56.09 48.93
N LEU A 129 8.40 55.83 49.91
CA LEU A 129 8.05 55.91 51.33
C LEU A 129 8.01 57.37 51.80
N ALA A 130 7.24 57.64 52.87
CA ALA A 130 7.19 58.94 53.53
C ALA A 130 8.57 59.42 54.05
N SER A 131 9.53 58.49 54.20
CA SER A 131 10.94 58.75 54.53
C SER A 131 11.80 59.24 53.35
N GLY A 132 11.24 59.30 52.13
CA GLY A 132 11.95 59.67 50.91
C GLY A 132 12.74 58.53 50.23
N GLN A 133 12.68 57.31 50.78
CA GLN A 133 13.35 56.13 50.23
C GLN A 133 12.42 55.35 49.29
N TYR A 134 12.98 54.75 48.23
CA TYR A 134 12.25 53.86 47.32
C TYR A 134 12.46 52.39 47.71
N ILE A 135 11.39 51.60 47.69
CA ILE A 135 11.46 50.13 47.77
C ILE A 135 11.05 49.56 46.41
N ASP A 136 11.90 48.70 45.85
CA ASP A 136 11.61 47.92 44.66
C ASP A 136 11.07 46.54 45.06
N ILE A 137 9.93 46.17 44.47
CA ILE A 137 9.27 44.87 44.66
C ILE A 137 9.22 44.19 43.29
N GLU A 138 9.81 43.00 43.20
CA GLU A 138 9.75 42.13 42.01
C GLU A 138 8.81 40.95 42.26
N ALA A 139 7.92 40.67 41.30
CA ALA A 139 7.05 39.50 41.26
C ALA A 139 6.90 38.95 39.84
#